data_AF-A0A7Y2BYR9-F1
#
_entry.id   AF-A0A7Y2BYR9-F1
#
_cell.length_a   1.000
_cell.length_b   1.000
_cell.length_c   1.000
_cell.angle_alpha   90.00
_cell.angle_beta   90.00
_cell.angle_gamma   90.00
#
_symmetry.space_group_name_H-M   'P 1'
#
loop_
_entity.id
_entity.type
_entity.pdbx_description
1 polymer ?
#
loop_
_entity_poly.entity_id
_entity_poly.type
_entity_poly.pdbx_seq_one_letter_code
_entity_poly.pdbx_strand_id
1 'polypeptide(L)'
;MDTLGADGGLITNEKGDIHRVNFIEKVLASILAKISNFIPEAGIWMNTQRPEWNDANNALVGNGVSMVTLYYLKRFMSFFENLVEHSPHESISLSNELMDFYKQIRKSLEENVSMLDDGIDDAQRKQLMDQLGTAASNYRDHIYKKSFWGTRRSISKEGLLRFIKTTQTYIDQTIQVNKRTDGLYHAYNLISIKADAIEVSHLSEMLEGQVAILSSGYLSANDALDALDAMKKSALFRHDQYSYLLYPNKQLPGFLERNNIPPEEAKKSKLLQTLVKDGNTSIVEKDINGQLHFNGNFRNANDMIKGLKTLESSSYVQLVEEERNLLSEIFESVFNHKSFTGRSGTFYGYEGLGSIYWHMVSKLLLAVQETCVQAIYNKEDAVTIGRLLEHFYEINEGIGVHKPPSLYGAFPTDPYSHTPWHKGAQQPGMTGQVKEDILSRFGELGVFIRNGSLVFDPCLLRKSEFIDAATNFNYFDLSGVRKSLNLDAGSIAFTYCQVPIIYTISDKSGLKITTSDNQNVQMEGQQLPRELSESIFQRTGKIVRIDVNVKESTLK
;
A
#
# COMPACT_ATOMS: atom_id res chain seq x y z
N MET A 1 -30.02 -17.54 8.71
CA MET A 1 -30.68 -16.43 7.99
C MET A 1 -32.20 -16.47 8.16
N ASP A 2 -32.82 -17.65 8.20
CA ASP A 2 -34.28 -17.77 8.24
C ASP A 2 -34.97 -17.21 9.50
N THR A 3 -34.26 -17.06 10.63
CA THR A 3 -34.80 -16.52 11.88
C THR A 3 -34.36 -15.09 12.22
N LEU A 4 -33.20 -14.63 11.73
CA LEU A 4 -32.59 -13.33 12.06
C LEU A 4 -32.34 -12.43 10.84
N GLY A 5 -32.70 -12.88 9.63
CA GLY A 5 -32.39 -12.15 8.40
C GLY A 5 -30.88 -11.95 8.22
N ALA A 6 -30.48 -10.74 7.81
CA ALA A 6 -29.09 -10.37 7.56
C ALA A 6 -28.21 -10.45 8.81
N ASP A 7 -28.75 -10.21 10.01
CA ASP A 7 -28.02 -10.31 11.28
C ASP A 7 -27.58 -11.74 11.59
N GLY A 8 -28.13 -12.75 10.91
CA GLY A 8 -27.64 -14.13 10.96
C GLY A 8 -26.23 -14.32 10.39
N GLY A 9 -25.64 -13.30 9.76
CA GLY A 9 -24.22 -13.27 9.37
C GLY A 9 -23.28 -12.76 10.47
N LEU A 10 -23.81 -12.35 11.63
CA LEU A 10 -23.03 -11.89 12.78
C LEU A 10 -22.70 -13.06 13.72
N ILE A 11 -21.58 -12.95 14.43
CA ILE A 11 -21.17 -13.96 15.43
C ILE A 11 -22.11 -13.87 16.64
N THR A 12 -22.68 -15.01 17.04
CA THR A 12 -23.41 -15.16 18.31
C THR A 12 -22.52 -15.72 19.40
N ASN A 13 -22.75 -15.33 20.64
CA ASN A 13 -22.09 -15.93 21.80
C ASN A 13 -22.75 -17.28 22.17
N GLU A 14 -22.21 -17.99 23.16
CA GLU A 14 -22.74 -19.27 23.65
C GLU A 14 -24.19 -19.18 24.17
N LYS A 15 -24.69 -17.99 24.50
CA LYS A 15 -26.09 -17.76 24.90
C LYS A 15 -27.05 -17.62 23.71
N GLY A 16 -26.53 -17.59 22.48
CA GLY A 16 -27.29 -17.40 21.26
C GLY A 16 -27.54 -15.92 20.90
N ASP A 17 -27.03 -14.98 21.69
CA ASP A 17 -27.17 -13.53 21.42
C ASP A 17 -26.09 -13.04 20.46
N ILE A 18 -26.41 -12.05 19.63
CA ILE A 18 -25.42 -11.34 18.80
C ILE A 18 -24.31 -10.78 19.72
N HIS A 19 -23.06 -11.17 19.47
CA HIS A 19 -21.93 -10.78 20.29
C HIS A 19 -21.53 -9.33 20.00
N ARG A 20 -21.98 -8.41 20.87
CA ARG A 20 -21.66 -6.98 20.78
C ARG A 20 -20.36 -6.69 21.51
N VAL A 21 -19.53 -5.82 20.95
CA VAL A 21 -18.24 -5.40 21.52
C VAL A 21 -18.05 -3.90 21.32
N ASN A 22 -17.13 -3.28 22.06
CA ASN A 22 -16.83 -1.86 21.89
C ASN A 22 -15.83 -1.60 20.75
N PHE A 23 -15.59 -0.33 20.44
CA PHE A 23 -14.68 0.09 19.38
C PHE A 23 -13.24 -0.40 19.60
N ILE A 24 -12.70 -0.31 20.82
CA ILE A 24 -11.32 -0.71 21.11
C ILE A 24 -11.12 -2.20 20.86
N GLU A 25 -12.08 -3.04 21.23
CA GLU A 25 -12.05 -4.46 20.94
C GLU A 25 -12.02 -4.74 19.43
N LYS A 26 -12.81 -4.00 18.62
CA LYS A 26 -12.78 -4.13 17.15
C LYS A 26 -11.42 -3.75 16.57
N VAL A 27 -10.82 -2.66 17.05
CA VAL A 27 -9.50 -2.20 16.61
C VAL A 27 -8.42 -3.19 17.01
N LEU A 28 -8.42 -3.64 18.27
CA LEU A 28 -7.46 -4.63 18.77
C LEU A 28 -7.56 -5.96 18.02
N ALA A 29 -8.77 -6.44 17.70
CA ALA A 29 -8.91 -7.65 16.90
C ALA A 29 -8.19 -7.54 15.54
N SER A 30 -8.25 -6.37 14.89
CA SER A 30 -7.55 -6.11 13.63
C SER A 30 -6.03 -5.96 13.82
N ILE A 31 -5.59 -5.19 14.81
CA ILE A 31 -4.16 -5.01 15.12
C ILE A 31 -3.53 -6.36 15.47
N LEU A 32 -4.12 -7.11 16.40
CA LEU A 32 -3.57 -8.39 16.86
C LEU A 32 -3.51 -9.41 15.73
N ALA A 33 -4.47 -9.42 14.80
CA ALA A 33 -4.40 -10.27 13.61
C ALA A 33 -3.24 -9.89 12.67
N LYS A 34 -2.85 -8.61 12.59
CA LYS A 34 -1.67 -8.18 11.82
C LYS A 34 -0.39 -8.51 12.58
N ILE A 35 -0.31 -8.16 13.86
CA ILE A 35 0.86 -8.41 14.71
C ILE A 35 1.12 -9.91 14.89
N SER A 36 0.09 -10.77 14.91
CA SER A 36 0.31 -12.21 14.94
C SER A 36 1.00 -12.78 13.69
N ASN A 37 1.02 -12.01 12.60
CA ASN A 37 1.69 -12.33 11.35
C ASN A 37 2.92 -11.44 11.12
N PHE A 38 3.35 -10.66 12.11
CA PHE A 38 4.57 -9.88 12.03
C PHE A 38 5.78 -10.80 12.10
N ILE A 39 6.66 -10.66 11.11
CA ILE A 39 7.96 -11.30 11.06
C ILE A 39 8.98 -10.17 11.17
N PRO A 40 9.76 -10.11 12.27
CA PRO A 40 10.74 -9.04 12.46
C PRO A 40 11.67 -8.90 11.27
N GLU A 41 12.04 -7.67 10.92
CA GLU A 41 12.89 -7.30 9.76
C GLU A 41 12.35 -7.70 8.38
N ALA A 42 11.20 -8.38 8.29
CA ALA A 42 10.60 -8.81 7.03
C ALA A 42 9.26 -8.14 6.71
N GLY A 43 8.41 -7.87 7.72
CA GLY A 43 7.09 -7.22 7.55
C GLY A 43 5.92 -8.08 8.01
N ILE A 44 4.74 -7.93 7.39
CA ILE A 44 3.53 -8.71 7.69
C ILE A 44 3.35 -9.88 6.71
N TRP A 45 3.30 -11.10 7.22
CA TRP A 45 3.25 -12.32 6.42
C TRP A 45 1.96 -12.46 5.59
N MET A 46 2.10 -12.76 4.30
CA MET A 46 0.98 -12.93 3.35
C MET A 46 0.52 -14.39 3.26
N ASN A 47 -0.19 -14.88 4.28
CA ASN A 47 -0.55 -16.30 4.41
C ASN A 47 -2.07 -16.59 4.35
N THR A 48 -2.89 -15.63 3.93
CA THR A 48 -4.36 -15.71 3.97
C THR A 48 -4.99 -16.10 2.62
N GLN A 49 -4.23 -16.78 1.75
CA GLN A 49 -4.67 -17.29 0.44
C GLN A 49 -5.15 -16.22 -0.56
N ARG A 50 -4.89 -14.93 -0.32
CA ARG A 50 -5.19 -13.83 -1.22
C ARG A 50 -4.05 -12.80 -1.20
N PRO A 51 -3.78 -12.13 -2.34
CA PRO A 51 -2.79 -11.07 -2.40
C PRO A 51 -3.28 -9.80 -1.70
N GLU A 52 -2.41 -8.82 -1.64
CA GLU A 52 -2.76 -7.43 -1.29
C GLU A 52 -3.27 -6.67 -2.53
N TRP A 53 -2.86 -5.41 -2.73
CA TRP A 53 -3.38 -4.57 -3.82
C TRP A 53 -3.01 -5.09 -5.22
N ASN A 54 -1.76 -5.51 -5.42
CA ASN A 54 -1.28 -5.96 -6.73
C ASN A 54 -1.58 -7.45 -6.99
N ASP A 55 -2.72 -7.73 -7.62
CA ASP A 55 -3.09 -9.11 -8.00
C ASP A 55 -2.13 -9.75 -9.00
N ALA A 56 -1.35 -8.96 -9.77
CA ALA A 56 -0.35 -9.52 -10.67
C ALA A 56 0.85 -10.15 -9.93
N ASN A 57 1.05 -9.82 -8.65
CA ASN A 57 2.04 -10.43 -7.74
C ASN A 57 1.41 -11.48 -6.80
N ASN A 58 0.33 -12.14 -7.22
CA ASN A 58 -0.40 -13.09 -6.37
C ASN A 58 0.37 -14.36 -5.97
N ALA A 59 1.47 -14.71 -6.63
CA ALA A 59 2.30 -15.85 -6.21
C ALA A 59 3.19 -15.53 -5.00
N LEU A 60 3.24 -14.26 -4.56
CA LEU A 60 3.80 -13.89 -3.26
C LEU A 60 2.99 -14.47 -2.09
N VAL A 61 1.72 -14.82 -2.28
CA VAL A 61 0.93 -15.43 -1.21
C VAL A 61 1.53 -16.78 -0.83
N GLY A 62 1.90 -16.93 0.44
CA GLY A 62 2.63 -18.08 0.95
C GLY A 62 3.95 -17.67 1.57
N ASN A 63 4.95 -17.31 0.77
CA ASN A 63 6.29 -16.94 1.26
C ASN A 63 6.56 -15.43 1.25
N GLY A 64 5.67 -14.63 0.68
CA GLY A 64 5.77 -13.18 0.64
C GLY A 64 5.44 -12.54 1.98
N VAL A 65 6.15 -11.45 2.27
CA VAL A 65 5.97 -10.65 3.49
C VAL A 65 5.88 -9.18 3.08
N SER A 66 4.82 -8.50 3.54
CA SER A 66 4.49 -7.14 3.14
C SER A 66 5.09 -6.12 4.10
N MET A 67 6.08 -5.36 3.60
CA MET A 67 6.52 -4.12 4.24
C MET A 67 5.54 -2.98 3.96
N VAL A 68 4.84 -3.00 2.82
CA VAL A 68 3.75 -2.07 2.48
C VAL A 68 2.72 -1.99 3.61
N THR A 69 2.19 -3.13 4.05
CA THR A 69 1.24 -3.18 5.15
C THR A 69 1.88 -2.76 6.48
N LEU A 70 3.16 -3.05 6.70
CA LEU A 70 3.87 -2.61 7.91
C LEU A 70 4.02 -1.09 7.97
N TYR A 71 4.32 -0.42 6.85
CA TYR A 71 4.41 1.04 6.78
C TYR A 71 3.06 1.71 7.09
N TYR A 72 1.96 1.17 6.56
CA TYR A 72 0.63 1.67 6.93
C TYR A 72 0.25 1.32 8.37
N LEU A 73 0.72 0.18 8.89
CA LEU A 73 0.54 -0.17 10.29
C LEU A 73 1.29 0.80 11.21
N LYS A 74 2.48 1.31 10.82
CA LYS A 74 3.17 2.38 11.57
C LYS A 74 2.29 3.63 11.70
N ARG A 75 1.73 4.10 10.58
CA ARG A 75 0.79 5.24 10.57
C ARG A 75 -0.41 4.96 11.47
N PHE A 76 -0.99 3.77 11.35
CA PHE A 76 -2.16 3.37 12.11
C PHE A 76 -1.87 3.29 13.63
N MET A 77 -0.74 2.73 14.02
CA MET A 77 -0.35 2.61 15.43
C MET A 77 -0.07 3.99 16.04
N SER A 78 0.54 4.91 15.29
CA SER A 78 0.75 6.30 15.73
C SER A 78 -0.57 7.04 15.94
N PHE A 79 -1.52 6.88 14.99
CA PHE A 79 -2.88 7.41 15.15
C PHE A 79 -3.59 6.80 16.37
N PHE A 80 -3.48 5.48 16.54
CA PHE A 80 -4.14 4.77 17.63
C PHE A 80 -3.54 5.11 19.00
N GLU A 81 -2.23 5.31 19.08
CA GLU A 81 -1.57 5.82 20.28
C GLU A 81 -2.15 7.16 20.70
N ASN A 82 -2.20 8.13 19.77
CA ASN A 82 -2.76 9.45 20.04
C ASN A 82 -4.23 9.38 20.50
N LEU A 83 -5.04 8.53 19.84
CA LEU A 83 -6.43 8.32 20.20
C LEU A 83 -6.59 7.75 21.63
N VAL A 84 -5.76 6.77 22.01
CA VAL A 84 -5.80 6.16 23.34
C VAL A 84 -5.29 7.14 24.39
N GLU A 85 -4.21 7.86 24.12
CA GLU A 85 -3.60 8.82 25.05
C GLU A 85 -4.57 9.93 25.44
N HIS A 86 -5.32 10.47 24.48
CA HIS A 86 -6.32 11.52 24.71
C HIS A 86 -7.68 10.98 25.18
N SER A 87 -7.84 9.66 25.34
CA SER A 87 -9.07 9.08 25.88
C SER A 87 -9.20 9.38 27.37
N PRO A 88 -10.39 9.78 27.87
CA PRO A 88 -10.63 9.97 29.30
C PRO A 88 -10.84 8.65 30.07
N HIS A 89 -10.84 7.50 29.39
CA HIS A 89 -11.11 6.20 30.00
C HIS A 89 -9.82 5.51 30.46
N GLU A 90 -9.73 5.19 31.75
CA GLU A 90 -8.55 4.50 32.33
C GLU A 90 -8.58 2.98 32.17
N SER A 91 -9.74 2.40 31.83
CA SER A 91 -9.87 0.97 31.60
C SER A 91 -10.76 0.65 30.40
N ILE A 92 -10.47 -0.47 29.76
CA ILE A 92 -11.13 -0.93 28.54
C ILE A 92 -11.62 -2.35 28.77
N SER A 93 -12.92 -2.57 28.58
CA SER A 93 -13.54 -3.90 28.66
C SER A 93 -13.35 -4.66 27.35
N LEU A 94 -12.85 -5.89 27.41
CA LEU A 94 -12.66 -6.78 26.27
C LEU A 94 -13.31 -8.14 26.54
N SER A 95 -13.74 -8.85 25.50
CA SER A 95 -14.08 -10.28 25.61
C SER A 95 -12.92 -11.06 26.25
N ASN A 96 -13.26 -12.03 27.09
CA ASN A 96 -12.27 -12.79 27.84
C ASN A 96 -11.22 -13.44 26.94
N GLU A 97 -11.67 -14.03 25.85
CA GLU A 97 -10.87 -14.74 24.86
C GLU A 97 -9.88 -13.79 24.17
N LEU A 98 -10.34 -12.59 23.79
CA LEU A 98 -9.47 -11.58 23.17
C LEU A 98 -8.44 -11.04 24.16
N MET A 99 -8.81 -10.89 25.44
CA MET A 99 -7.87 -10.43 26.45
C MET A 99 -6.69 -11.42 26.62
N ASP A 100 -6.94 -12.72 26.57
CA ASP A 100 -5.88 -13.73 26.68
C ASP A 100 -4.98 -13.73 25.44
N PHE A 101 -5.55 -13.52 24.24
CA PHE A 101 -4.79 -13.33 23.01
C PHE A 101 -3.90 -12.08 23.09
N TYR A 102 -4.48 -10.94 23.46
CA TYR A 102 -3.77 -9.67 23.65
C TYR A 102 -2.60 -9.81 24.63
N LYS A 103 -2.84 -10.42 25.80
CA LYS A 103 -1.80 -10.59 26.82
C LYS A 103 -0.65 -11.46 26.34
N GLN A 104 -0.94 -12.54 25.61
CA GLN A 104 0.09 -13.40 25.03
C GLN A 104 0.93 -12.64 24.01
N ILE A 105 0.31 -11.94 23.06
CA ILE A 105 1.03 -11.13 22.07
C ILE A 105 1.90 -10.07 22.74
N ARG A 106 1.34 -9.31 23.69
CA ARG A 106 2.10 -8.29 24.40
C ARG A 106 3.29 -8.89 25.16
N LYS A 107 3.08 -10.01 25.86
CA LYS A 107 4.14 -10.71 26.59
C LYS A 107 5.27 -11.14 25.66
N SER A 108 4.95 -11.78 24.52
CA SER A 108 5.96 -12.19 23.54
C SER A 108 6.77 -11.01 23.01
N LEU A 109 6.15 -9.87 22.75
CA LEU A 109 6.88 -8.67 22.32
C LEU A 109 7.77 -8.10 23.44
N GLU A 110 7.25 -7.99 24.66
CA GLU A 110 7.97 -7.43 25.81
C GLU A 110 9.16 -8.31 26.24
N GLU A 111 9.01 -9.65 26.26
CA GLU A 111 10.07 -10.56 26.69
C GLU A 111 11.24 -10.67 25.70
N ASN A 112 11.00 -10.40 24.41
CA ASN A 112 12.05 -10.48 23.39
C ASN A 112 12.57 -9.11 22.95
N VAL A 113 12.10 -7.98 23.53
CA VAL A 113 12.41 -6.62 23.02
C VAL A 113 13.91 -6.31 22.98
N SER A 114 14.72 -6.94 23.84
CA SER A 114 16.18 -6.76 23.87
C SER A 114 16.88 -7.29 22.62
N MET A 115 16.25 -8.14 21.80
CA MET A 115 16.86 -8.58 20.53
C MET A 115 16.97 -7.44 19.51
N LEU A 116 16.33 -6.30 19.74
CA LEU A 116 16.44 -5.13 18.88
C LEU A 116 17.77 -4.40 19.02
N ASP A 117 18.49 -4.58 20.13
CA ASP A 117 19.73 -3.84 20.43
C ASP A 117 20.91 -4.31 19.56
N ASP A 118 20.98 -5.61 19.28
CA ASP A 118 22.11 -6.25 18.56
C ASP A 118 21.75 -6.69 17.12
N GLY A 119 20.50 -6.51 16.70
CA GLY A 119 19.93 -7.08 15.47
C GLY A 119 19.33 -8.47 15.69
N ILE A 120 18.43 -8.88 14.79
CA ILE A 120 17.63 -10.12 14.97
C ILE A 120 18.18 -11.22 14.06
N ASP A 121 18.65 -12.32 14.64
CA ASP A 121 19.05 -13.49 13.86
C ASP A 121 17.84 -14.32 13.40
N ASP A 122 18.05 -15.24 12.46
CA ASP A 122 16.98 -16.03 11.87
C ASP A 122 16.30 -16.98 12.87
N ALA A 123 17.00 -17.39 13.94
CA ALA A 123 16.45 -18.24 14.98
C ALA A 123 15.56 -17.45 15.95
N GLN A 124 15.99 -16.26 16.36
CA GLN A 124 15.20 -15.30 17.12
C GLN A 124 13.96 -14.86 16.34
N ARG A 125 14.10 -14.62 15.04
CA ARG A 125 12.99 -14.31 14.13
C ARG A 125 11.95 -15.43 14.13
N LYS A 126 12.40 -16.68 14.05
CA LYS A 126 11.52 -17.86 14.15
C LYS A 126 10.84 -17.96 15.51
N GLN A 127 11.60 -17.79 16.59
CA GLN A 127 11.08 -17.85 17.95
C GLN A 127 9.93 -16.85 18.14
N LEU A 128 10.11 -15.59 17.75
CA LEU A 128 9.05 -14.59 17.90
C LEU A 128 7.86 -14.91 16.97
N MET A 129 8.10 -15.28 15.70
CA MET A 129 7.02 -15.68 14.79
C MET A 129 6.17 -16.81 15.38
N ASP A 130 6.80 -17.87 15.90
CA ASP A 130 6.12 -19.02 16.48
C ASP A 130 5.28 -18.62 17.70
N GLN A 131 5.82 -17.77 18.58
CA GLN A 131 5.10 -17.25 19.75
C GLN A 131 3.85 -16.44 19.35
N LEU A 132 4.01 -15.53 18.38
CA LEU A 132 2.93 -14.67 17.89
C LEU A 132 1.85 -15.48 17.15
N GLY A 133 2.27 -16.37 16.25
CA GLY A 133 1.39 -17.23 15.47
C GLY A 133 0.64 -18.26 16.34
N THR A 134 1.30 -18.81 17.36
CA THR A 134 0.67 -19.75 18.31
C THR A 134 -0.42 -19.06 19.13
N ALA A 135 -0.17 -17.84 19.63
CA ALA A 135 -1.16 -17.07 20.37
C ALA A 135 -2.45 -16.83 19.54
N ALA A 136 -2.30 -16.45 18.26
CA ALA A 136 -3.43 -16.26 17.36
C ALA A 136 -4.13 -17.58 16.99
N SER A 137 -3.37 -18.68 16.88
CA SER A 137 -3.91 -20.01 16.61
C SER A 137 -4.80 -20.48 17.74
N ASN A 138 -4.32 -20.36 18.98
CA ASN A 138 -5.10 -20.70 20.17
C ASN A 138 -6.39 -19.87 20.26
N TYR A 139 -6.31 -18.56 19.98
CA TYR A 139 -7.48 -17.68 19.98
C TYR A 139 -8.53 -18.09 18.94
N ARG A 140 -8.15 -18.21 17.67
CA ARG A 140 -9.12 -18.53 16.61
C ARG A 140 -9.67 -19.94 16.75
N ASP A 141 -8.85 -20.92 17.15
CA ASP A 141 -9.30 -22.29 17.36
C ASP A 141 -10.32 -22.39 18.48
N HIS A 142 -10.15 -21.59 19.55
CA HIS A 142 -11.15 -21.48 20.61
C HIS A 142 -12.46 -20.94 20.05
N ILE A 143 -12.43 -19.80 19.36
CA ILE A 143 -13.64 -19.15 18.83
C ILE A 143 -14.35 -20.05 17.79
N TYR A 144 -13.62 -20.74 16.92
CA TYR A 144 -14.21 -21.65 15.95
C TYR A 144 -14.89 -22.87 16.59
N LYS A 145 -14.36 -23.37 17.70
CA LYS A 145 -14.88 -24.57 18.38
C LYS A 145 -15.97 -24.26 19.41
N LYS A 146 -15.88 -23.10 20.07
CA LYS A 146 -16.71 -22.77 21.25
C LYS A 146 -17.43 -21.42 21.16
N SER A 147 -17.17 -20.61 20.13
CA SER A 147 -17.59 -19.21 20.07
C SER A 147 -17.13 -18.39 21.28
N PHE A 148 -17.70 -17.20 21.47
CA PHE A 148 -17.48 -16.34 22.64
C PHE A 148 -18.39 -16.77 23.80
N TRP A 149 -17.86 -16.80 25.02
CA TRP A 149 -18.63 -17.03 26.25
C TRP A 149 -19.58 -15.87 26.59
N GLY A 150 -19.33 -14.68 26.02
CA GLY A 150 -20.10 -13.46 26.32
C GLY A 150 -19.72 -12.80 27.66
N THR A 151 -18.59 -13.19 28.25
CA THR A 151 -18.02 -12.55 29.45
C THR A 151 -16.87 -11.63 29.08
N ARG A 152 -16.61 -10.62 29.93
CA ARG A 152 -15.59 -9.59 29.66
C ARG A 152 -14.69 -9.34 30.86
N ARG A 153 -13.46 -8.95 30.58
CA ARG A 153 -12.44 -8.49 31.55
C ARG A 153 -11.90 -7.13 31.11
N SER A 154 -11.32 -6.39 32.04
CA SER A 154 -10.76 -5.07 31.75
C SER A 154 -9.24 -5.09 31.66
N ILE A 155 -8.69 -4.32 30.73
CA ILE A 155 -7.27 -3.93 30.68
C ILE A 155 -7.13 -2.45 31.02
N SER A 156 -5.97 -2.03 31.52
CA SER A 156 -5.70 -0.61 31.79
C SER A 156 -5.24 0.13 30.54
N LYS A 157 -5.49 1.44 30.50
CA LYS A 157 -5.01 2.36 29.46
C LYS A 157 -3.49 2.31 29.33
N GLU A 158 -2.76 2.31 30.44
CA GLU A 158 -1.29 2.25 30.43
C GLU A 158 -0.80 0.91 29.88
N GLY A 159 -1.49 -0.19 30.18
CA GLY A 159 -1.17 -1.50 29.62
C GLY A 159 -1.29 -1.52 28.11
N LEU A 160 -2.33 -0.86 27.55
CA LEU A 160 -2.52 -0.73 26.11
C LEU A 160 -1.48 0.18 25.47
N LEU A 161 -1.18 1.33 26.08
CA LEU A 161 -0.14 2.24 25.59
C LEU A 161 1.24 1.57 25.58
N ARG A 162 1.59 0.78 26.60
CA ARG A 162 2.83 -0.01 26.60
C ARG A 162 2.87 -1.00 25.43
N PHE A 163 1.79 -1.74 25.20
CA PHE A 163 1.70 -2.64 24.04
C PHE A 163 1.92 -1.89 22.71
N ILE A 164 1.26 -0.74 22.54
CA ILE A 164 1.38 0.10 21.34
C ILE A 164 2.82 0.55 21.14
N LYS A 165 3.47 1.07 22.19
CA LYS A 165 4.85 1.56 22.14
C LYS A 165 5.84 0.44 21.82
N THR A 166 5.78 -0.68 22.53
CA THR A 166 6.66 -1.83 22.26
C THR A 166 6.48 -2.33 20.83
N THR A 167 5.23 -2.43 20.35
CA THR A 167 4.95 -2.83 18.96
C THR A 167 5.55 -1.84 17.95
N GLN A 168 5.46 -0.54 18.21
CA GLN A 168 6.07 0.47 17.35
C GLN A 168 7.59 0.38 17.33
N THR A 169 8.26 0.04 18.45
CA THR A 169 9.71 -0.18 18.46
C THR A 169 10.15 -1.28 17.48
N TYR A 170 9.41 -2.40 17.44
CA TYR A 170 9.65 -3.47 16.46
C TYR A 170 9.41 -3.00 15.02
N ILE A 171 8.32 -2.28 14.79
CA ILE A 171 7.98 -1.74 13.47
C ILE A 171 9.08 -0.79 13.00
N ASP A 172 9.50 0.15 13.84
CA ASP A 172 10.51 1.17 13.52
C ASP A 172 11.86 0.54 13.19
N GLN A 173 12.31 -0.44 13.98
CA GLN A 173 13.53 -1.21 13.69
C GLN A 173 13.41 -1.96 12.36
N THR A 174 12.26 -2.59 12.10
CA THR A 174 12.03 -3.32 10.85
C THR A 174 12.00 -2.37 9.64
N ILE A 175 11.42 -1.18 9.77
CA ILE A 175 11.46 -0.13 8.74
C ILE A 175 12.91 0.28 8.45
N GLN A 176 13.70 0.53 9.51
CA GLN A 176 15.08 0.99 9.41
C GLN A 176 15.95 0.01 8.61
N VAL A 177 15.89 -1.29 8.91
CA VAL A 177 16.69 -2.31 8.21
C VAL A 177 16.16 -2.66 6.81
N ASN A 178 14.98 -2.15 6.43
CA ASN A 178 14.41 -2.32 5.09
C ASN A 178 14.68 -1.13 4.15
N LYS A 179 15.54 -0.19 4.54
CA LYS A 179 16.10 0.82 3.64
C LYS A 179 17.17 0.17 2.76
N ARG A 180 17.01 0.28 1.45
CA ARG A 180 17.95 -0.20 0.44
C ARG A 180 19.17 0.72 0.35
N THR A 181 20.25 0.18 -0.19
CA THR A 181 21.48 0.92 -0.44
C THR A 181 21.34 2.04 -1.47
N ASP A 182 20.34 1.96 -2.35
CA ASP A 182 20.01 3.01 -3.33
C ASP A 182 19.13 4.13 -2.76
N GLY A 183 18.72 4.05 -1.49
CA GLY A 183 17.87 5.03 -0.80
C GLY A 183 16.37 4.72 -0.83
N LEU A 184 15.94 3.72 -1.61
CA LEU A 184 14.56 3.26 -1.63
C LEU A 184 14.24 2.33 -0.44
N TYR A 185 12.99 1.94 -0.30
CA TYR A 185 12.54 1.00 0.72
C TYR A 185 11.95 -0.28 0.10
N HIS A 186 12.18 -1.42 0.75
CA HIS A 186 11.62 -2.69 0.29
C HIS A 186 10.09 -2.71 0.41
N ALA A 187 9.39 -3.17 -0.64
CA ALA A 187 7.92 -3.27 -0.63
C ALA A 187 7.44 -4.65 -0.12
N TYR A 188 8.00 -5.70 -0.71
CA TYR A 188 7.72 -7.08 -0.35
C TYR A 188 9.03 -7.85 -0.25
N ASN A 189 9.13 -8.66 0.80
CA ASN A 189 10.22 -9.57 1.05
C ASN A 189 9.76 -11.02 0.86
N LEU A 190 10.70 -11.95 0.82
CA LEU A 190 10.46 -13.39 0.82
C LEU A 190 11.04 -14.01 2.08
N ILE A 191 10.32 -14.96 2.67
CA ILE A 191 10.81 -15.79 3.77
C ILE A 191 11.02 -17.25 3.32
N SER A 192 12.08 -17.86 3.84
CA SER A 192 12.28 -19.32 3.80
C SER A 192 12.21 -19.87 5.21
N ILE A 193 11.19 -20.70 5.47
CA ILE A 193 10.97 -21.30 6.78
C ILE A 193 11.78 -22.60 6.87
N LYS A 194 12.74 -22.64 7.79
CA LYS A 194 13.50 -23.83 8.19
C LYS A 194 12.98 -24.37 9.52
N ALA A 195 13.54 -25.49 9.98
CA ALA A 195 13.13 -26.11 11.24
C ALA A 195 13.33 -25.19 12.45
N ASP A 196 14.44 -24.46 12.46
CA ASP A 196 14.94 -23.63 13.57
C ASP A 196 15.22 -22.17 13.17
N ALA A 197 15.01 -21.79 11.91
CA ALA A 197 15.32 -20.45 11.38
C ALA A 197 14.27 -19.93 10.38
N ILE A 198 14.16 -18.60 10.27
CA ILE A 198 13.46 -17.92 9.17
C ILE A 198 14.44 -17.00 8.47
N GLU A 199 14.82 -17.36 7.25
CA GLU A 199 15.68 -16.53 6.41
C GLU A 199 14.85 -15.50 5.65
N VAL A 200 15.35 -14.27 5.54
CA VAL A 200 14.73 -13.19 4.77
C VAL A 200 15.55 -12.93 3.52
N SER A 201 14.86 -12.76 2.39
CA SER A 201 15.45 -12.32 1.13
C SER A 201 14.58 -11.23 0.49
N HIS A 202 15.18 -10.44 -0.39
CA HIS A 202 14.57 -9.22 -0.90
C HIS A 202 14.21 -9.34 -2.38
N LEU A 203 13.16 -8.60 -2.78
CA LEU A 203 12.74 -8.44 -4.17
C LEU A 203 13.22 -7.10 -4.75
N SER A 204 13.01 -6.94 -6.05
CA SER A 204 13.25 -5.67 -6.76
C SER A 204 12.53 -4.49 -6.10
N GLU A 205 13.04 -3.29 -6.35
CA GLU A 205 12.36 -2.05 -5.99
C GLU A 205 10.94 -2.02 -6.58
N MET A 206 10.00 -1.49 -5.80
CA MET A 206 8.61 -1.34 -6.24
C MET A 206 8.08 0.01 -5.80
N LEU A 207 7.31 0.66 -6.68
CA LEU A 207 6.69 1.96 -6.42
C LEU A 207 5.77 1.91 -5.20
N GLU A 208 5.03 0.81 -5.02
CA GLU A 208 4.10 0.64 -3.90
C GLU A 208 4.79 0.74 -2.53
N GLY A 209 6.02 0.24 -2.40
CA GLY A 209 6.82 0.39 -1.18
C GLY A 209 7.16 1.85 -0.89
N GLN A 210 7.43 2.64 -1.93
CA GLN A 210 7.80 4.05 -1.79
C GLN A 210 6.59 4.88 -1.38
N VAL A 211 5.44 4.64 -2.02
CA VAL A 211 4.16 5.24 -1.63
C VAL A 211 3.86 4.97 -0.16
N ALA A 212 4.03 3.72 0.28
CA ALA A 212 3.68 3.30 1.63
C ALA A 212 4.64 3.87 2.69
N ILE A 213 5.95 3.89 2.46
CA ILE A 213 6.90 4.50 3.41
C ILE A 213 6.73 6.01 3.51
N LEU A 214 6.50 6.71 2.39
CA LEU A 214 6.21 8.16 2.39
C LEU A 214 4.92 8.47 3.16
N SER A 215 3.95 7.56 3.10
CA SER A 215 2.67 7.65 3.81
C SER A 215 2.74 7.24 5.29
N SER A 216 3.86 6.70 5.75
CA SER A 216 3.95 6.04 7.08
C SER A 216 3.98 7.01 8.26
N GLY A 217 4.39 8.27 8.03
CA GLY A 217 4.71 9.23 9.09
C GLY A 217 6.01 8.94 9.84
N TYR A 218 6.80 7.96 9.40
CA TYR A 218 8.10 7.61 10.00
C TYR A 218 9.26 8.48 9.51
N LEU A 219 9.27 8.82 8.21
CA LEU A 219 10.36 9.57 7.60
C LEU A 219 10.36 11.04 8.04
N SER A 220 11.56 11.60 8.25
CA SER A 220 11.75 13.04 8.27
C SER A 220 11.54 13.64 6.87
N ALA A 221 11.40 14.97 6.77
CA ALA A 221 11.30 15.65 5.47
C ALA A 221 12.53 15.39 4.58
N ASN A 222 13.72 15.32 5.18
CA ASN A 222 14.96 15.01 4.48
C ASN A 222 15.00 13.56 4.01
N ASP A 223 14.63 12.59 4.86
CA ASP A 223 14.60 11.18 4.46
C ASP A 223 13.57 10.93 3.35
N ALA A 224 12.43 11.63 3.39
CA ALA A 224 11.42 11.56 2.34
C ALA A 224 11.94 12.14 1.02
N LEU A 225 12.66 13.27 1.08
CA LEU A 225 13.29 13.87 -0.10
C LEU A 225 14.37 12.96 -0.70
N ASP A 226 15.20 12.34 0.13
CA ASP A 226 16.22 11.37 -0.31
C ASP A 226 15.58 10.17 -1.02
N ALA A 227 14.47 9.64 -0.47
CA ALA A 227 13.73 8.55 -1.09
C ALA A 227 13.12 8.96 -2.45
N LEU A 228 12.59 10.18 -2.56
CA LEU A 228 12.04 10.71 -3.82
C LEU A 228 13.13 10.94 -4.87
N ASP A 229 14.28 11.48 -4.47
CA ASP A 229 15.45 11.63 -5.35
C ASP A 229 15.96 10.29 -5.86
N ALA A 230 16.06 9.29 -4.97
CA ALA A 230 16.42 7.93 -5.32
C ALA A 230 15.42 7.32 -6.31
N MET A 231 14.12 7.50 -6.06
CA MET A 231 13.05 6.98 -6.91
C MET A 231 13.10 7.60 -8.30
N LYS A 232 13.31 8.91 -8.40
CA LYS A 232 13.48 9.62 -9.67
C LYS A 232 14.67 9.10 -10.49
N LYS A 233 15.76 8.69 -9.82
CA LYS A 233 16.97 8.12 -10.45
C LYS A 233 16.86 6.61 -10.73
N SER A 234 15.84 5.94 -10.19
CA SER A 234 15.71 4.49 -10.24
C SER A 234 15.18 3.98 -11.58
N ALA A 235 15.23 2.65 -11.76
CA ALA A 235 14.62 1.97 -12.91
C ALA A 235 13.08 2.01 -12.91
N LEU A 236 12.45 2.57 -11.87
CA LEU A 236 11.02 2.82 -11.85
C LEU A 236 10.63 4.01 -12.73
N PHE A 237 11.55 4.97 -12.96
CA PHE A 237 11.23 6.15 -13.75
C PHE A 237 11.20 5.83 -15.24
N ARG A 238 10.05 6.04 -15.87
CA ARG A 238 9.80 5.84 -17.31
C ARG A 238 9.80 7.19 -18.02
N HIS A 239 10.84 7.42 -18.83
CA HIS A 239 11.15 8.73 -19.43
C HIS A 239 10.14 9.26 -20.46
N ASP A 240 9.61 8.42 -21.35
CA ASP A 240 8.70 8.86 -22.43
C ASP A 240 7.38 9.43 -21.88
N GLN A 241 6.89 8.87 -20.77
CA GLN A 241 5.70 9.33 -20.04
C GLN A 241 6.04 10.17 -18.81
N TYR A 242 7.32 10.33 -18.48
CA TYR A 242 7.82 11.11 -17.34
C TYR A 242 7.10 10.75 -16.02
N SER A 243 6.96 9.45 -15.76
CA SER A 243 6.19 8.89 -14.63
C SER A 243 6.74 7.54 -14.19
N TYR A 244 6.09 6.84 -13.27
CA TYR A 244 6.66 5.69 -12.55
C TYR A 244 6.00 4.34 -12.89
N LEU A 245 6.83 3.32 -13.07
CA LEU A 245 6.45 1.91 -13.18
C LEU A 245 6.19 1.30 -11.80
N LEU A 246 5.41 0.22 -11.74
CA LEU A 246 5.20 -0.52 -10.48
C LEU A 246 6.48 -1.22 -9.99
N TYR A 247 7.29 -1.72 -10.92
CA TYR A 247 8.57 -2.39 -10.73
C TYR A 247 9.39 -2.23 -12.02
N PRO A 248 10.72 -2.45 -11.97
CA PRO A 248 11.60 -2.28 -13.12
C PRO A 248 11.14 -3.08 -14.34
N ASN A 249 11.21 -2.45 -15.51
CA ASN A 249 11.08 -3.18 -16.77
C ASN A 249 12.31 -4.11 -16.93
N LYS A 250 12.10 -5.31 -17.47
CA LYS A 250 13.18 -6.28 -17.69
C LYS A 250 13.00 -7.04 -19.00
N GLN A 251 14.11 -7.41 -19.62
CA GLN A 251 14.10 -8.29 -20.78
C GLN A 251 13.87 -9.73 -20.31
N LEU A 252 12.80 -10.37 -20.81
CA LEU A 252 12.58 -11.80 -20.58
C LEU A 252 13.36 -12.60 -21.61
N PRO A 253 13.87 -13.80 -21.24
CA PRO A 253 14.52 -14.68 -22.19
C PRO A 253 13.59 -14.97 -23.38
N GLY A 254 14.17 -14.97 -24.57
CA GLY A 254 13.49 -15.37 -25.80
C GLY A 254 13.04 -16.83 -25.74
N PHE A 255 12.14 -17.25 -26.64
CA PHE A 255 11.59 -18.61 -26.61
C PHE A 255 12.67 -19.69 -26.62
N LEU A 256 13.69 -19.53 -27.47
CA LEU A 256 14.80 -20.48 -27.62
C LEU A 256 15.81 -20.44 -26.44
N GLU A 257 15.76 -19.42 -25.58
CA GLU A 257 16.72 -19.25 -24.48
C GLU A 257 16.23 -19.89 -23.17
N ARG A 258 14.91 -20.08 -23.00
CA ARG A 258 14.27 -20.39 -21.71
C ARG A 258 14.54 -21.79 -21.16
N ASN A 259 14.65 -22.79 -22.04
CA ASN A 259 14.63 -24.20 -21.64
C ASN A 259 15.91 -24.89 -22.09
N ASN A 260 17.05 -24.42 -21.60
CA ASN A 260 18.36 -24.99 -21.93
C ASN A 260 19.02 -25.51 -20.66
N ILE A 261 19.18 -26.81 -20.55
CA ILE A 261 19.87 -27.44 -19.43
C ILE A 261 21.38 -27.25 -19.63
N PRO A 262 22.09 -26.57 -18.70
CA PRO A 262 23.53 -26.40 -18.82
C PRO A 262 24.24 -27.76 -18.93
N PRO A 263 25.22 -27.93 -19.84
CA PRO A 263 25.90 -29.22 -20.02
C PRO A 263 26.52 -29.77 -18.73
N GLU A 264 27.05 -28.90 -17.86
CA GLU A 264 27.63 -29.30 -16.58
C GLU A 264 26.57 -29.79 -15.57
N GLU A 265 25.36 -29.23 -15.59
CA GLU A 265 24.25 -29.73 -14.77
C GLU A 265 23.73 -31.08 -15.30
N ALA A 266 23.58 -31.20 -16.63
CA ALA A 266 23.14 -32.45 -17.25
C ALA A 266 24.08 -33.62 -16.95
N LYS A 267 25.40 -33.39 -16.91
CA LYS A 267 26.41 -34.42 -16.60
C LYS A 267 26.30 -34.95 -15.17
N LYS A 268 25.71 -34.20 -14.23
CA LYS A 268 25.53 -34.66 -12.84
C LYS A 268 24.45 -35.74 -12.71
N SER A 269 23.48 -35.79 -13.63
CA SER A 269 22.38 -36.76 -13.61
C SER A 269 22.65 -37.94 -14.54
N LYS A 270 22.71 -39.14 -13.97
CA LYS A 270 22.76 -40.38 -14.73
C LYS A 270 21.40 -40.67 -15.39
N LEU A 271 20.30 -40.28 -14.75
CA LEU A 271 18.95 -40.44 -15.30
C LEU A 271 18.80 -39.66 -16.62
N LEU A 272 19.16 -38.37 -16.65
CA LEU A 272 19.06 -37.56 -17.87
C LEU A 272 19.91 -38.15 -19.00
N GLN A 273 21.13 -38.58 -18.70
CA GLN A 273 22.03 -39.21 -19.69
C GLN A 273 21.47 -40.52 -20.23
N THR A 274 20.86 -41.33 -19.36
CA THR A 274 20.25 -42.62 -19.75
C THR A 274 19.02 -42.39 -20.62
N LEU A 275 18.13 -41.48 -20.24
CA LEU A 275 16.94 -41.14 -21.03
C LEU A 275 17.28 -40.64 -22.44
N VAL A 276 18.32 -39.80 -22.55
CA VAL A 276 18.82 -39.33 -23.85
C VAL A 276 19.38 -40.48 -24.69
N LYS A 277 20.15 -41.38 -24.07
CA LYS A 277 20.72 -42.56 -24.76
C LYS A 277 19.63 -43.50 -25.29
N ASP A 278 18.56 -43.66 -24.52
CA ASP A 278 17.46 -44.56 -24.84
C ASP A 278 16.39 -43.90 -25.74
N GLY A 279 16.58 -42.64 -26.14
CA GLY A 279 15.64 -41.88 -26.98
C GLY A 279 14.32 -41.55 -26.28
N ASN A 280 14.29 -41.57 -24.95
CA ASN A 280 13.09 -41.32 -24.16
C ASN A 280 12.92 -39.82 -23.87
N THR A 281 11.93 -39.20 -24.51
CA THR A 281 11.67 -37.76 -24.43
C THR A 281 10.69 -37.33 -23.33
N SER A 282 10.32 -38.25 -22.44
CA SER A 282 9.31 -37.99 -21.39
C SER A 282 9.72 -36.90 -20.39
N ILE A 283 11.02 -36.77 -20.11
CA ILE A 283 11.57 -35.76 -19.18
C ILE A 283 12.49 -34.77 -19.91
N VAL A 284 13.35 -35.27 -20.80
CA VAL A 284 14.42 -34.50 -21.45
C VAL A 284 14.52 -34.88 -22.92
N GLU A 285 14.82 -33.91 -23.78
CA GLU A 285 15.04 -34.10 -25.21
C GLU A 285 16.38 -33.47 -25.61
N LYS A 286 17.07 -34.09 -26.56
CA LYS A 286 18.33 -33.58 -27.14
C LYS A 286 18.06 -33.02 -28.53
N ASP A 287 18.40 -31.76 -28.76
CA ASP A 287 18.25 -31.15 -30.08
C ASP A 287 19.34 -31.60 -31.07
N ILE A 288 19.21 -31.14 -32.33
CA ILE A 288 20.15 -31.45 -33.40
C ILE A 288 21.56 -30.87 -33.19
N ASN A 289 21.71 -29.88 -32.31
CA ASN A 289 22.99 -29.27 -31.95
C ASN A 289 23.61 -29.92 -30.70
N GLY A 290 22.90 -30.85 -30.08
CA GLY A 290 23.30 -31.60 -28.90
C GLY A 290 23.01 -30.92 -27.56
N GLN A 291 22.24 -29.84 -27.55
CA GLN A 291 21.72 -29.21 -26.32
C GLN A 291 20.57 -30.04 -25.75
N LEU A 292 20.37 -29.93 -24.43
CA LEU A 292 19.32 -30.65 -23.72
C LEU A 292 18.25 -29.69 -23.22
N HIS A 293 17.01 -30.10 -23.36
CA HIS A 293 15.82 -29.34 -23.00
C HIS A 293 14.88 -30.21 -22.17
N PHE A 294 14.26 -29.66 -21.13
CA PHE A 294 13.16 -30.37 -20.48
C PHE A 294 11.97 -30.54 -21.44
N ASN A 295 11.12 -31.54 -21.21
CA ASN A 295 9.92 -31.76 -22.01
C ASN A 295 9.06 -30.48 -22.09
N GLY A 296 8.71 -30.07 -23.33
CA GLY A 296 8.00 -28.81 -23.59
C GLY A 296 6.59 -28.71 -22.98
N ASN A 297 6.03 -29.80 -22.45
CA ASN A 297 4.73 -29.79 -21.77
C ASN A 297 4.81 -29.44 -20.28
N PHE A 298 6.01 -29.29 -19.71
CA PHE A 298 6.17 -28.93 -18.30
C PHE A 298 5.97 -27.44 -18.08
N ARG A 299 5.00 -27.10 -17.21
CA ARG A 299 4.78 -25.70 -16.78
C ARG A 299 5.52 -25.35 -15.50
N ASN A 300 5.81 -26.34 -14.66
CA ASN A 300 6.49 -26.19 -13.38
C ASN A 300 7.00 -27.56 -12.88
N ALA A 301 7.66 -27.55 -11.72
CA ALA A 301 8.24 -28.74 -11.11
C ALA A 301 7.22 -29.86 -10.85
N ASN A 302 5.93 -29.56 -10.60
CA ASN A 302 4.93 -30.60 -10.39
C ASN A 302 4.64 -31.40 -11.66
N ASP A 303 4.68 -30.77 -12.83
CA ASP A 303 4.52 -31.49 -14.10
C ASP A 303 5.73 -32.41 -14.35
N MET A 304 6.94 -31.94 -14.03
CA MET A 304 8.17 -32.76 -14.10
C MET A 304 8.14 -33.92 -13.08
N ILE A 305 7.69 -33.70 -11.84
CA ILE A 305 7.49 -34.74 -10.82
C ILE A 305 6.44 -35.77 -11.29
N LYS A 306 5.35 -35.33 -11.95
CA LYS A 306 4.38 -36.25 -12.56
C LYS A 306 4.99 -37.05 -13.69
N GLY A 307 5.84 -36.43 -14.51
CA GLY A 307 6.63 -37.13 -15.53
C GLY A 307 7.52 -38.20 -14.90
N LEU A 308 8.25 -37.88 -13.82
CA LEU A 308 9.09 -38.85 -13.13
C LEU A 308 8.29 -40.03 -12.58
N LYS A 309 7.05 -39.79 -12.10
CA LYS A 309 6.16 -40.87 -11.62
C LYS A 309 5.80 -41.87 -12.72
N THR A 310 5.73 -41.47 -13.98
CA THR A 310 5.45 -42.44 -15.06
C THR A 310 6.63 -43.36 -15.35
N LEU A 311 7.83 -43.02 -14.88
CA LEU A 311 9.05 -43.83 -15.01
C LEU A 311 9.25 -44.81 -13.84
N GLU A 312 8.50 -44.68 -12.75
CA GLU A 312 8.62 -45.55 -11.57
C GLU A 312 8.20 -47.00 -11.82
N SER A 313 7.45 -47.27 -12.89
CA SER A 313 7.06 -48.63 -13.31
C SER A 313 7.93 -49.20 -14.44
N SER A 314 9.10 -48.58 -14.69
CA SER A 314 9.99 -48.91 -15.80
C SER A 314 11.39 -49.31 -15.33
N SER A 315 12.30 -49.58 -16.27
CA SER A 315 13.71 -49.83 -15.98
C SER A 315 14.45 -48.66 -15.32
N TYR A 316 13.84 -47.48 -15.22
CA TYR A 316 14.45 -46.28 -14.64
C TYR A 316 14.16 -46.08 -13.14
N VAL A 317 13.33 -46.93 -12.51
CA VAL A 317 12.82 -46.71 -11.13
C VAL A 317 13.90 -46.37 -10.11
N GLN A 318 15.00 -47.11 -10.09
CA GLN A 318 16.09 -46.87 -9.15
C GLN A 318 16.74 -45.49 -9.34
N LEU A 319 16.97 -45.08 -10.59
CA LEU A 319 17.53 -43.77 -10.90
C LEU A 319 16.57 -42.63 -10.57
N VAL A 320 15.25 -42.85 -10.72
CA VAL A 320 14.23 -41.88 -10.33
C VAL A 320 14.22 -41.69 -8.80
N GLU A 321 14.32 -42.76 -8.03
CA GLU A 321 14.39 -42.68 -6.56
C GLU A 321 15.67 -41.97 -6.09
N GLU A 322 16.82 -42.29 -6.69
CA GLU A 322 18.12 -41.69 -6.34
C GLU A 322 18.22 -40.21 -6.74
N GLU A 323 17.73 -39.82 -7.92
CA GLU A 323 18.02 -38.50 -8.50
C GLU A 323 16.83 -37.53 -8.51
N ARG A 324 15.68 -37.86 -7.92
CA ARG A 324 14.49 -36.96 -7.90
C ARG A 324 14.80 -35.55 -7.41
N ASN A 325 15.53 -35.44 -6.29
CA ASN A 325 15.87 -34.14 -5.70
C ASN A 325 16.83 -33.37 -6.60
N LEU A 326 17.86 -34.05 -7.14
CA LEU A 326 18.80 -33.47 -8.09
C LEU A 326 18.08 -32.93 -9.34
N LEU A 327 17.16 -33.69 -9.93
CA LEU A 327 16.38 -33.22 -11.09
C LEU A 327 15.50 -32.02 -10.74
N SER A 328 14.95 -31.98 -9.52
CA SER A 328 14.18 -30.82 -9.05
C SER A 328 15.05 -29.58 -8.90
N GLU A 329 16.30 -29.75 -8.44
CA GLU A 329 17.30 -28.67 -8.35
C GLU A 329 17.76 -28.19 -9.73
N ILE A 330 18.00 -29.10 -10.68
CA ILE A 330 18.36 -28.74 -12.07
C ILE A 330 17.18 -28.03 -12.76
N PHE A 331 15.95 -28.52 -12.57
CA PHE A 331 14.76 -27.85 -13.10
C PHE A 331 14.60 -26.45 -12.51
N GLU A 332 14.79 -26.31 -11.20
CA GLU A 332 14.74 -25.01 -10.54
C GLU A 332 15.88 -24.08 -10.98
N SER A 333 17.09 -24.58 -11.24
CA SER A 333 18.19 -23.74 -11.71
C SER A 333 17.99 -23.22 -13.14
N VAL A 334 17.29 -23.98 -13.99
CA VAL A 334 16.91 -23.55 -15.35
C VAL A 334 15.80 -22.50 -15.32
N PHE A 335 14.75 -22.71 -14.52
CA PHE A 335 13.54 -21.86 -14.58
C PHE A 335 13.43 -20.81 -13.47
N ASN A 336 14.18 -20.94 -12.37
CA ASN A 336 14.21 -20.05 -11.22
C ASN A 336 12.79 -19.70 -10.70
N HIS A 337 11.92 -20.70 -10.57
CA HIS A 337 10.52 -20.49 -10.18
C HIS A 337 10.36 -19.98 -8.75
N LYS A 338 11.35 -20.15 -7.86
CA LYS A 338 11.36 -19.51 -6.54
C LYS A 338 11.30 -17.99 -6.61
N SER A 339 11.80 -17.39 -7.69
CA SER A 339 11.73 -15.95 -7.94
C SER A 339 10.41 -15.50 -8.60
N PHE A 340 9.51 -16.43 -8.93
CA PHE A 340 8.24 -16.11 -9.56
C PHE A 340 7.26 -15.48 -8.57
N THR A 341 7.05 -14.18 -8.71
CA THR A 341 6.14 -13.42 -7.84
C THR A 341 4.70 -13.39 -8.36
N GLY A 342 4.47 -13.83 -9.61
CA GLY A 342 3.18 -13.83 -10.28
C GLY A 342 3.31 -13.42 -11.76
N ARG A 343 2.17 -13.15 -12.40
CA ARG A 343 2.12 -12.76 -13.83
C ARG A 343 2.78 -11.41 -14.14
N SER A 344 2.95 -10.56 -13.12
CA SER A 344 3.60 -9.24 -13.16
C SER A 344 4.87 -9.21 -14.01
N GLY A 345 5.76 -10.17 -13.75
CA GLY A 345 7.05 -10.27 -14.42
C GLY A 345 7.04 -11.05 -15.72
N THR A 346 5.87 -11.44 -16.27
CA THR A 346 5.78 -12.36 -17.43
C THR A 346 4.86 -11.88 -18.55
N PHE A 347 4.34 -10.65 -18.49
CA PHE A 347 3.51 -10.02 -19.53
C PHE A 347 3.77 -8.51 -19.66
N TYR A 348 3.18 -7.85 -20.67
CA TYR A 348 3.60 -6.52 -21.15
C TYR A 348 2.47 -5.46 -21.19
N GLY A 349 1.41 -5.63 -20.40
CA GLY A 349 0.29 -4.69 -20.26
C GLY A 349 -0.35 -4.80 -18.88
N TYR A 350 -1.37 -4.00 -18.59
CA TYR A 350 -1.95 -3.91 -17.24
C TYR A 350 -0.89 -3.56 -16.19
N GLU A 351 -0.69 -4.39 -15.17
CA GLU A 351 0.37 -4.25 -14.17
C GLU A 351 1.75 -4.66 -14.72
N GLY A 352 1.83 -5.27 -15.91
CA GLY A 352 3.02 -5.92 -16.45
C GLY A 352 4.22 -5.02 -16.76
N LEU A 353 5.26 -5.66 -17.29
CA LEU A 353 6.55 -5.05 -17.59
C LEU A 353 6.42 -3.82 -18.50
N GLY A 354 7.02 -2.70 -18.05
CA GLY A 354 7.02 -1.42 -18.77
C GLY A 354 5.70 -0.65 -18.74
N SER A 355 4.68 -1.14 -18.03
CA SER A 355 3.38 -0.48 -17.90
C SER A 355 3.34 0.45 -16.69
N ILE A 356 2.86 1.67 -16.88
CA ILE A 356 2.50 2.58 -15.78
C ILE A 356 1.10 2.23 -15.33
N TYR A 357 0.89 2.03 -14.02
CA TYR A 357 -0.42 1.79 -13.43
C TYR A 357 -0.85 3.02 -12.62
N TRP A 358 -1.74 3.83 -13.20
CA TRP A 358 -1.96 5.22 -12.78
C TRP A 358 -2.50 5.38 -11.37
N HIS A 359 -3.27 4.40 -10.87
CA HIS A 359 -3.73 4.45 -9.49
C HIS A 359 -2.56 4.49 -8.48
N MET A 360 -1.47 3.76 -8.72
CA MET A 360 -0.32 3.80 -7.82
C MET A 360 0.44 5.13 -7.91
N VAL A 361 0.50 5.74 -9.10
CA VAL A 361 1.10 7.07 -9.29
C VAL A 361 0.29 8.15 -8.59
N SER A 362 -1.04 8.10 -8.65
CA SER A 362 -1.88 9.05 -7.90
C SER A 362 -1.84 8.84 -6.38
N LYS A 363 -1.60 7.60 -5.92
CA LYS A 363 -1.27 7.37 -4.50
C LYS A 363 0.06 8.00 -4.11
N LEU A 364 1.06 7.92 -4.98
CA LEU A 364 2.34 8.61 -4.80
C LEU A 364 2.12 10.12 -4.71
N LEU A 365 1.33 10.70 -5.63
CA LEU A 365 1.01 12.14 -5.62
C LEU A 365 0.42 12.57 -4.27
N LEU A 366 -0.57 11.82 -3.76
CA LEU A 366 -1.17 12.09 -2.47
C LEU A 366 -0.18 11.95 -1.31
N ALA A 367 0.67 10.91 -1.31
CA ALA A 367 1.68 10.72 -0.28
C ALA A 367 2.70 11.87 -0.25
N VAL A 368 3.19 12.30 -1.42
CA VAL A 368 4.13 13.43 -1.55
C VAL A 368 3.45 14.74 -1.15
N GLN A 369 2.17 14.92 -1.47
CA GLN A 369 1.39 16.05 -0.96
C GLN A 369 1.37 16.08 0.57
N GLU A 370 1.05 14.96 1.23
CA GLU A 370 1.05 14.87 2.70
C GLU A 370 2.44 15.22 3.26
N THR A 371 3.52 14.75 2.64
CA THR A 371 4.90 15.10 3.00
C THR A 371 5.18 16.59 2.84
N CYS A 372 4.77 17.23 1.73
CA CYS A 372 4.95 18.66 1.51
C CYS A 372 4.23 19.49 2.58
N VAL A 373 2.96 19.16 2.85
CA VAL A 373 2.16 19.84 3.87
C VAL A 373 2.80 19.71 5.26
N GLN A 374 3.28 18.51 5.60
CA GLN A 374 3.97 18.27 6.87
C GLN A 374 5.27 19.07 6.97
N ALA A 375 6.10 19.10 5.93
CA ALA A 375 7.34 19.88 5.92
C ALA A 375 7.08 21.38 6.09
N ILE A 376 6.03 21.91 5.44
CA ILE A 376 5.61 23.31 5.59
C ILE A 376 5.18 23.60 7.03
N TYR A 377 4.38 22.74 7.65
CA TYR A 377 3.90 22.94 9.03
C TYR A 377 4.97 22.75 10.09
N ASN A 378 5.93 21.88 9.84
CA ASN A 378 7.11 21.72 10.68
C ASN A 378 8.13 22.86 10.49
N LYS A 379 7.90 23.76 9.52
CA LYS A 379 8.80 24.87 9.18
C LYS A 379 10.21 24.39 8.82
N GLU A 380 10.27 23.33 8.04
CA GLU A 380 11.51 22.89 7.41
C GLU A 380 12.11 24.01 6.56
N ASP A 381 13.40 23.89 6.23
CA ASP A 381 14.07 24.92 5.45
C ASP A 381 13.48 25.05 4.03
N ALA A 382 13.59 26.25 3.46
CA ALA A 382 12.98 26.58 2.18
C ALA A 382 13.51 25.74 1.01
N VAL A 383 14.75 25.24 1.09
CA VAL A 383 15.33 24.39 0.04
C VAL A 383 14.69 23.01 0.08
N THR A 384 14.58 22.40 1.25
CA THR A 384 13.92 21.11 1.43
C THR A 384 12.46 21.16 0.99
N ILE A 385 11.70 22.18 1.43
CA ILE A 385 10.32 22.40 1.01
C ILE A 385 10.24 22.58 -0.52
N GLY A 386 11.11 23.42 -1.10
CA GLY A 386 11.14 23.67 -2.53
C GLY A 386 11.35 22.41 -3.36
N ARG A 387 12.29 21.55 -2.95
CA ARG A 387 12.59 20.29 -3.64
C ARG A 387 11.49 19.24 -3.49
N LEU A 388 10.82 19.19 -2.34
CA LEU A 388 9.63 18.35 -2.17
C LEU A 388 8.49 18.82 -3.09
N LEU A 389 8.30 20.13 -3.23
CA LEU A 389 7.33 20.71 -4.17
C LEU A 389 7.67 20.42 -5.63
N GLU A 390 8.95 20.44 -6.00
CA GLU A 390 9.40 20.03 -7.34
C GLU A 390 8.95 18.61 -7.65
N HIS A 391 9.20 17.66 -6.74
CA HIS A 391 8.71 16.27 -6.89
C HIS A 391 7.18 16.22 -6.98
N PHE A 392 6.46 16.95 -6.12
CA PHE A 392 5.00 17.01 -6.14
C PHE A 392 4.45 17.46 -7.50
N TYR A 393 4.92 18.59 -8.02
CA TYR A 393 4.43 19.12 -9.30
C TYR A 393 4.87 18.28 -10.49
N GLU A 394 6.07 17.69 -10.44
CA GLU A 394 6.53 16.79 -11.49
C GLU A 394 5.69 15.52 -11.58
N ILE A 395 5.36 14.90 -10.44
CA ILE A 395 4.47 13.74 -10.38
C ILE A 395 3.09 14.12 -10.92
N ASN A 396 2.56 15.29 -10.53
CA ASN A 396 1.28 15.80 -11.02
C ASN A 396 1.28 16.01 -12.54
N GLU A 397 2.34 16.58 -13.10
CA GLU A 397 2.52 16.72 -14.56
C GLU A 397 2.63 15.35 -15.24
N GLY A 398 3.28 14.39 -14.59
CA GLY A 398 3.38 12.99 -15.02
C GLY A 398 2.03 12.29 -15.17
N ILE A 399 1.02 12.61 -14.34
CA ILE A 399 -0.37 12.12 -14.50
C ILE A 399 -0.92 12.45 -15.90
N GLY A 400 -0.56 13.61 -16.42
CA GLY A 400 -0.64 13.87 -17.85
C GLY A 400 -1.82 14.68 -18.35
N VAL A 401 -2.57 15.38 -17.48
CA VAL A 401 -3.70 16.26 -17.88
C VAL A 401 -3.28 17.31 -18.92
N HIS A 402 -2.01 17.73 -18.91
CA HIS A 402 -1.45 18.71 -19.85
C HIS A 402 -0.64 18.10 -20.99
N LYS A 403 -0.56 16.76 -21.10
CA LYS A 403 0.15 16.11 -22.21
C LYS A 403 -0.62 16.29 -23.51
N PRO A 404 0.07 16.34 -24.67
CA PRO A 404 -0.62 16.31 -25.95
C PRO A 404 -1.40 14.98 -26.10
N PRO A 405 -2.59 14.98 -26.71
CA PRO A 405 -3.40 13.76 -26.89
C PRO A 405 -2.67 12.61 -27.59
N SER A 406 -1.69 12.91 -28.45
CA SER A 406 -0.83 11.91 -29.10
C SER A 406 0.10 11.18 -28.14
N LEU A 407 0.62 11.86 -27.12
CA LEU A 407 1.46 11.25 -26.08
C LEU A 407 0.62 10.53 -25.03
N TYR A 408 -0.50 11.13 -24.63
CA TYR A 408 -1.45 10.52 -23.70
C TYR A 408 -2.12 9.28 -24.32
N GLY A 409 -2.43 9.35 -25.62
CA GLY A 409 -3.12 8.32 -26.39
C GLY A 409 -4.65 8.34 -26.27
N ALA A 410 -5.21 9.39 -25.68
CA ALA A 410 -6.64 9.64 -25.51
C ALA A 410 -6.88 11.12 -25.14
N PHE A 411 -8.09 11.48 -24.73
CA PHE A 411 -8.37 12.78 -24.10
C PHE A 411 -7.67 12.84 -22.73
N PRO A 412 -6.73 13.78 -22.49
CA PRO A 412 -5.97 13.85 -21.24
C PRO A 412 -6.80 14.16 -19.99
N THR A 413 -8.03 14.64 -20.16
CA THR A 413 -8.98 14.92 -19.08
C THR A 413 -9.68 13.66 -18.56
N ASP A 414 -9.61 12.56 -19.30
CA ASP A 414 -10.29 11.31 -18.96
C ASP A 414 -9.31 10.38 -18.24
N PRO A 415 -9.66 9.81 -17.08
CA PRO A 415 -8.80 8.88 -16.36
C PRO A 415 -8.78 7.49 -17.01
N TYR A 416 -7.63 6.81 -16.92
CA TYR A 416 -7.40 5.46 -17.45
C TYR A 416 -6.62 4.61 -16.45
N SER A 417 -6.81 3.30 -16.44
CA SER A 417 -6.14 2.44 -15.45
C SER A 417 -4.62 2.35 -15.67
N HIS A 418 -4.17 2.23 -16.93
CA HIS A 418 -2.75 2.00 -17.22
C HIS A 418 -2.30 2.52 -18.59
N THR A 419 -0.99 2.61 -18.77
CA THR A 419 -0.35 2.94 -20.06
C THR A 419 0.83 1.99 -20.28
N PRO A 420 0.68 0.97 -21.16
CA PRO A 420 1.72 -0.02 -21.41
C PRO A 420 2.89 0.60 -22.18
N TRP A 421 3.98 -0.16 -22.36
CA TRP A 421 5.17 0.34 -23.05
C TRP A 421 4.90 0.74 -24.52
N HIS A 422 3.99 0.03 -25.19
CA HIS A 422 3.82 0.06 -26.65
C HIS A 422 2.53 0.75 -27.12
N LYS A 423 1.75 1.36 -26.21
CA LYS A 423 0.50 2.09 -26.51
C LYS A 423 0.30 3.26 -25.53
N GLY A 424 -0.61 4.17 -25.87
CA GLY A 424 -1.11 5.17 -24.92
C GLY A 424 -2.14 4.58 -23.94
N ALA A 425 -2.88 5.46 -23.26
CA ALA A 425 -3.79 5.13 -22.16
C ALA A 425 -4.82 4.02 -22.48
N GLN A 426 -5.04 3.11 -21.54
CA GLN A 426 -5.91 1.92 -21.68
C GLN A 426 -6.87 1.79 -20.47
N GLN A 427 -8.08 1.25 -20.71
CA GLN A 427 -9.18 1.08 -19.73
C GLN A 427 -9.73 2.41 -19.17
N PRO A 428 -10.66 3.07 -19.89
CA PRO A 428 -11.19 4.38 -19.48
C PRO A 428 -12.12 4.31 -18.26
N GLY A 429 -12.17 5.41 -17.51
CA GLY A 429 -13.26 5.75 -16.60
C GLY A 429 -13.04 5.32 -15.16
N MET A 430 -13.65 4.21 -14.74
CA MET A 430 -13.85 3.86 -13.32
C MET A 430 -12.61 3.24 -12.64
N THR A 431 -11.46 3.90 -12.75
CA THR A 431 -10.24 3.54 -12.01
C THR A 431 -10.24 4.16 -10.61
N GLY A 432 -9.63 3.46 -9.64
CA GLY A 432 -9.43 3.99 -8.29
C GLY A 432 -8.54 5.24 -8.22
N GLN A 433 -7.82 5.55 -9.31
CA GLN A 433 -7.01 6.77 -9.46
C GLN A 433 -7.79 8.04 -9.08
N VAL A 434 -9.04 8.16 -9.57
CA VAL A 434 -9.84 9.39 -9.45
C VAL A 434 -10.07 9.81 -8.01
N LYS A 435 -10.12 8.86 -7.06
CA LYS A 435 -10.34 9.19 -5.65
C LYS A 435 -9.10 9.88 -5.05
N GLU A 436 -7.90 9.43 -5.45
CA GLU A 436 -6.65 9.98 -4.94
C GLU A 436 -6.41 11.36 -5.53
N ASP A 437 -6.76 11.57 -6.80
CA ASP A 437 -6.68 12.87 -7.48
C ASP A 437 -7.69 13.87 -6.89
N ILE A 438 -8.89 13.44 -6.49
CA ILE A 438 -9.86 14.29 -5.75
C ILE A 438 -9.29 14.74 -4.41
N LEU A 439 -8.70 13.82 -3.63
CA LEU A 439 -8.08 14.16 -2.35
C LEU A 439 -6.90 15.11 -2.54
N SER A 440 -6.05 14.81 -3.52
CA SER A 440 -4.91 15.66 -3.88
C SER A 440 -5.38 17.06 -4.29
N ARG A 441 -6.45 17.16 -5.08
CA ARG A 441 -7.00 18.47 -5.46
C ARG A 441 -7.50 19.28 -4.26
N PHE A 442 -8.14 18.64 -3.28
CA PHE A 442 -8.54 19.33 -2.05
C PHE A 442 -7.35 19.79 -1.21
N GLY A 443 -6.27 19.00 -1.15
CA GLY A 443 -5.04 19.40 -0.49
C GLY A 443 -4.32 20.56 -1.21
N GLU A 444 -4.30 20.56 -2.55
CA GLU A 444 -3.78 21.68 -3.36
C GLU A 444 -4.54 22.98 -3.07
N LEU A 445 -5.88 22.90 -3.06
CA LEU A 445 -6.77 24.01 -2.71
C LEU A 445 -6.66 24.41 -1.23
N GLY A 446 -5.92 23.67 -0.41
CA GLY A 446 -5.71 23.98 1.00
C GLY A 446 -6.93 23.74 1.88
N VAL A 447 -7.81 22.81 1.50
CA VAL A 447 -9.03 22.52 2.26
C VAL A 447 -8.73 21.49 3.34
N PHE A 448 -8.52 21.95 4.56
CA PHE A 448 -8.18 21.10 5.71
C PHE A 448 -9.26 21.12 6.78
N ILE A 449 -9.37 20.01 7.52
CA ILE A 449 -10.22 19.93 8.71
C ILE A 449 -9.31 19.68 9.92
N ARG A 450 -9.37 20.59 10.91
CA ARG A 450 -8.60 20.48 12.16
C ARG A 450 -9.50 20.74 13.34
N ASN A 451 -9.51 19.84 14.32
CA ASN A 451 -10.28 20.00 15.57
C ASN A 451 -11.76 20.38 15.32
N GLY A 452 -12.38 19.78 14.29
CA GLY A 452 -13.77 20.06 13.90
C GLY A 452 -13.99 21.38 13.14
N SER A 453 -12.93 22.09 12.75
CA SER A 453 -12.99 23.36 12.03
C SER A 453 -12.49 23.23 10.59
N LEU A 454 -13.17 23.86 9.65
CA LEU A 454 -12.75 23.99 8.24
C LEU A 454 -11.71 25.11 8.10
N VAL A 455 -10.59 24.81 7.45
CA VAL A 455 -9.45 25.70 7.25
C VAL A 455 -9.13 25.79 5.76
N PHE A 456 -8.84 27.00 5.28
CA PHE A 456 -8.49 27.30 3.90
C PHE A 456 -7.05 27.82 3.79
N ASP A 457 -6.08 26.92 3.65
CA ASP A 457 -4.64 27.22 3.67
C ASP A 457 -3.96 26.68 2.39
N PRO A 458 -4.03 27.41 1.26
CA PRO A 458 -3.58 26.94 -0.06
C PRO A 458 -2.06 26.99 -0.24
N CYS A 459 -1.33 26.35 0.67
CA CYS A 459 0.14 26.35 0.73
C CYS A 459 0.82 25.58 -0.43
N LEU A 460 0.05 24.93 -1.31
CA LEU A 460 0.51 24.24 -2.52
C LEU A 460 -0.15 24.78 -3.81
N LEU A 461 -1.05 25.76 -3.71
CA LEU A 461 -1.79 26.24 -4.87
C LEU A 461 -0.92 27.21 -5.68
N ARG A 462 -0.83 26.98 -7.00
CA ARG A 462 -0.05 27.84 -7.89
C ARG A 462 -0.80 29.13 -8.21
N LYS A 463 -0.08 30.25 -8.31
CA LYS A 463 -0.67 31.53 -8.71
C LYS A 463 -1.31 31.46 -10.10
N SER A 464 -0.75 30.65 -11.00
CA SER A 464 -1.24 30.48 -12.37
C SER A 464 -2.62 29.82 -12.49
N GLU A 465 -3.21 29.33 -11.40
CA GLU A 465 -4.55 28.73 -11.41
C GLU A 465 -5.68 29.75 -11.21
N PHE A 466 -5.34 30.99 -10.84
CA PHE A 466 -6.31 32.08 -10.75
C PHE A 466 -6.61 32.63 -12.15
N ILE A 467 -7.87 32.98 -12.41
CA ILE A 467 -8.30 33.44 -13.74
C ILE A 467 -7.77 34.85 -14.04
N ASP A 468 -7.37 35.09 -15.28
CA ASP A 468 -6.85 36.41 -15.71
C ASP A 468 -7.95 37.39 -16.15
N ALA A 469 -9.18 36.90 -16.35
CA ALA A 469 -10.31 37.69 -16.81
C ALA A 469 -11.61 37.23 -16.13
N ALA A 470 -12.57 38.15 -16.02
CA ALA A 470 -13.84 37.86 -15.39
C ALA A 470 -14.59 36.73 -16.12
N THR A 471 -15.20 35.83 -15.36
CA THR A 471 -15.93 34.67 -15.90
C THR A 471 -17.10 34.26 -15.02
N ASN A 472 -18.01 33.46 -15.56
CA ASN A 472 -19.16 32.95 -14.81
C ASN A 472 -18.89 31.54 -14.27
N PHE A 473 -18.96 31.40 -12.95
CA PHE A 473 -18.96 30.11 -12.27
C PHE A 473 -20.39 29.58 -12.14
N ASN A 474 -20.69 28.50 -12.87
CA ASN A 474 -21.99 27.83 -12.83
C ASN A 474 -21.93 26.63 -11.88
N TYR A 475 -22.86 26.55 -10.94
CA TYR A 475 -22.91 25.48 -9.95
C TYR A 475 -24.36 25.10 -9.60
N PHE A 476 -24.54 24.04 -8.83
CA PHE A 476 -25.83 23.64 -8.27
C PHE A 476 -25.80 23.82 -6.76
N ASP A 477 -26.78 24.52 -6.21
CA ASP A 477 -26.94 24.63 -4.75
C ASP A 477 -27.47 23.32 -4.14
N LEU A 478 -27.59 23.27 -2.81
CA LEU A 478 -28.08 22.09 -2.07
C LEU A 478 -29.50 21.66 -2.44
N SER A 479 -30.30 22.54 -3.05
CA SER A 479 -31.65 22.22 -3.54
C SER A 479 -31.65 21.67 -4.98
N GLY A 480 -30.47 21.53 -5.60
CA GLY A 480 -30.34 21.11 -6.99
C GLY A 480 -30.68 22.21 -8.00
N VAL A 481 -30.77 23.46 -7.56
CA VAL A 481 -31.06 24.59 -8.44
C VAL A 481 -29.75 25.12 -9.02
N ARG A 482 -29.73 25.30 -10.36
CA ARG A 482 -28.61 25.89 -11.07
C ARG A 482 -28.49 27.37 -10.70
N LYS A 483 -27.29 27.79 -10.31
CA LYS A 483 -26.91 29.15 -9.96
C LYS A 483 -25.68 29.58 -10.78
N SER A 484 -25.44 30.88 -10.82
CA SER A 484 -24.27 31.47 -11.47
C SER A 484 -23.70 32.58 -10.60
N LEU A 485 -22.37 32.65 -10.50
CA LEU A 485 -21.63 33.70 -9.81
C LEU A 485 -20.63 34.31 -10.79
N ASN A 486 -20.58 35.64 -10.87
CA ASN A 486 -19.51 36.31 -11.58
C ASN A 486 -18.24 36.26 -10.74
N LEU A 487 -17.14 35.87 -11.35
CA LEU A 487 -15.81 35.83 -10.78
C LEU A 487 -14.98 36.93 -11.43
N ASP A 488 -14.26 37.71 -10.62
CA ASP A 488 -13.35 38.73 -11.11
C ASP A 488 -11.97 38.13 -11.43
N ALA A 489 -11.17 38.84 -12.22
CA ALA A 489 -9.77 38.47 -12.45
C ALA A 489 -9.01 38.36 -11.11
N GLY A 490 -8.08 37.42 -11.01
CA GLY A 490 -7.37 37.10 -9.78
C GLY A 490 -8.19 36.25 -8.79
N SER A 491 -9.21 35.51 -9.26
CA SER A 491 -9.99 34.59 -8.44
C SER A 491 -10.04 33.15 -8.99
N ILE A 492 -10.39 32.20 -8.12
CA ILE A 492 -10.73 30.82 -8.48
C ILE A 492 -11.92 30.37 -7.63
N ALA A 493 -12.81 29.56 -8.21
CA ALA A 493 -13.96 29.02 -7.49
C ALA A 493 -14.01 27.50 -7.53
N PHE A 494 -14.50 26.92 -6.44
CA PHE A 494 -14.80 25.50 -6.32
C PHE A 494 -15.98 25.31 -5.35
N THR A 495 -16.34 24.06 -5.08
CA THR A 495 -17.34 23.76 -4.04
C THR A 495 -16.78 22.78 -3.02
N TYR A 496 -17.20 22.93 -1.77
CA TYR A 496 -16.95 21.96 -0.72
C TYR A 496 -18.24 21.75 0.07
N CYS A 497 -18.64 20.49 0.25
CA CYS A 497 -19.99 20.15 0.73
C CYS A 497 -21.10 20.88 -0.06
N GLN A 498 -20.85 21.17 -1.35
CA GLN A 498 -21.74 21.89 -2.26
C GLN A 498 -22.00 23.37 -1.91
N VAL A 499 -21.21 23.94 -0.99
CA VAL A 499 -21.14 25.38 -0.76
C VAL A 499 -20.08 25.96 -1.71
N PRO A 500 -20.40 27.00 -2.52
CA PRO A 500 -19.40 27.67 -3.36
C PRO A 500 -18.38 28.42 -2.51
N ILE A 501 -17.11 28.18 -2.82
CA ILE A 501 -15.96 28.83 -2.20
C ILE A 501 -15.21 29.58 -3.30
N ILE A 502 -14.92 30.84 -3.05
CA ILE A 502 -14.19 31.71 -3.98
C ILE A 502 -12.92 32.18 -3.28
N TYR A 503 -11.77 31.87 -3.87
CA TYR A 503 -10.50 32.45 -3.46
C TYR A 503 -10.20 33.66 -4.31
N THR A 504 -9.75 34.75 -3.69
CA THR A 504 -9.33 35.98 -4.37
C THR A 504 -7.97 36.42 -3.84
N ILE A 505 -7.05 36.76 -4.75
CA ILE A 505 -5.74 37.30 -4.37
C ILE A 505 -5.93 38.67 -3.70
N SER A 506 -5.34 38.86 -2.52
CA SER A 506 -5.45 40.10 -1.74
C SER A 506 -4.24 40.33 -0.85
N ASP A 507 -4.00 41.59 -0.44
CA ASP A 507 -2.93 41.94 0.51
C ASP A 507 -3.18 41.39 1.92
N LYS A 508 -4.44 41.06 2.24
CA LYS A 508 -4.87 40.60 3.56
C LYS A 508 -5.59 39.26 3.48
N SER A 509 -5.24 38.36 4.39
CA SER A 509 -6.00 37.12 4.60
C SER A 509 -7.30 37.42 5.32
N GLY A 510 -8.38 36.73 4.96
CA GLY A 510 -9.65 36.86 5.64
C GLY A 510 -10.75 36.01 5.01
N LEU A 511 -11.83 35.84 5.75
CA LEU A 511 -13.03 35.14 5.31
C LEU A 511 -14.21 36.11 5.28
N LYS A 512 -15.06 35.96 4.27
CA LYS A 512 -16.40 36.55 4.25
C LYS A 512 -17.40 35.44 3.97
N ILE A 513 -18.31 35.25 4.91
CA ILE A 513 -19.33 34.19 4.86
C ILE A 513 -20.65 34.85 4.56
N THR A 514 -21.32 34.41 3.50
CA THR A 514 -22.69 34.81 3.19
C THR A 514 -23.64 33.70 3.62
N THR A 515 -24.59 34.05 4.48
CA THR A 515 -25.63 33.15 4.98
C THR A 515 -26.90 33.23 4.14
N SER A 516 -27.80 32.26 4.30
CA SER A 516 -29.04 32.17 3.52
C SER A 516 -30.03 33.32 3.76
N ASP A 517 -29.91 34.04 4.88
CA ASP A 517 -30.65 35.28 5.17
C ASP A 517 -29.92 36.54 4.65
N ASN A 518 -28.94 36.37 3.76
CA ASN A 518 -28.10 37.42 3.16
C ASN A 518 -27.27 38.25 4.15
N GLN A 519 -27.04 37.75 5.37
CA GLN A 519 -26.05 38.37 6.26
C GLN A 519 -24.63 38.04 5.78
N ASN A 520 -23.72 38.99 6.01
CA ASN A 520 -22.31 38.83 5.72
C ASN A 520 -21.51 38.89 7.01
N VAL A 521 -20.83 37.79 7.33
CA VAL A 521 -19.92 37.72 8.47
C VAL A 521 -18.49 37.80 7.96
N GLN A 522 -17.76 38.83 8.37
CA GLN A 522 -16.33 38.96 8.08
C GLN A 522 -15.51 38.46 9.26
N MET A 523 -14.43 37.75 8.96
CA MET A 523 -13.55 37.18 9.97
C MET A 523 -12.09 37.31 9.53
N GLU A 524 -11.22 37.59 10.49
CA GLU A 524 -9.77 37.51 10.28
C GLU A 524 -9.32 36.04 10.25
N GLY A 525 -8.23 35.77 9.54
CA GLY A 525 -7.67 34.42 9.40
C GLY A 525 -8.35 33.61 8.29
N GLN A 526 -8.10 32.30 8.30
CA GLN A 526 -8.52 31.35 7.26
C GLN A 526 -9.24 30.12 7.83
N GLN A 527 -9.64 30.18 9.10
CA GLN A 527 -10.32 29.09 9.79
C GLN A 527 -11.74 29.51 10.17
N LEU A 528 -12.71 28.66 9.85
CA LEU A 528 -14.07 28.82 10.32
C LEU A 528 -14.20 28.37 11.78
N PRO A 529 -15.04 29.03 12.59
CA PRO A 529 -15.51 28.47 13.85
C PRO A 529 -16.12 27.08 13.65
N ARG A 530 -16.01 26.25 14.68
CA ARG A 530 -16.53 24.88 14.67
C ARG A 530 -18.02 24.81 14.32
N GLU A 531 -18.85 25.68 14.90
CA GLU A 531 -20.30 25.70 14.63
C GLU A 531 -20.61 25.95 13.14
N LEU A 532 -19.91 26.90 12.51
CA LEU A 532 -20.10 27.20 11.10
C LEU A 532 -19.57 26.07 10.22
N SER A 533 -18.46 25.45 10.60
CA SER A 533 -17.91 24.27 9.93
C SER A 533 -18.89 23.09 9.97
N GLU A 534 -19.47 22.80 11.14
CA GLU A 534 -20.48 21.76 11.33
C GLU A 534 -21.70 22.01 10.43
N SER A 535 -22.14 23.25 10.28
CA SER A 535 -23.26 23.60 9.39
C SER A 535 -23.00 23.28 7.91
N ILE A 536 -21.73 23.38 7.47
CA ILE A 536 -21.29 23.02 6.12
C ILE A 536 -21.24 21.50 5.98
N PHE A 537 -20.64 20.80 6.95
CA PHE A 537 -20.50 19.34 6.93
C PHE A 537 -21.88 18.65 6.93
N GLN A 538 -22.82 19.18 7.70
CA GLN A 538 -24.21 18.70 7.78
C GLN A 538 -25.10 19.19 6.64
N ARG A 539 -24.58 20.05 5.75
CA ARG A 539 -25.31 20.59 4.59
C ARG A 539 -26.63 21.24 4.98
N THR A 540 -26.64 22.04 6.05
CA THR A 540 -27.87 22.66 6.57
C THR A 540 -28.42 23.78 5.68
N GLY A 541 -27.62 24.30 4.74
CA GLY A 541 -27.97 25.45 3.92
C GLY A 541 -27.88 26.80 4.65
N LYS A 542 -27.38 26.84 5.90
CA LYS A 542 -27.14 28.09 6.66
C LYS A 542 -26.14 29.00 5.94
N ILE A 543 -25.11 28.43 5.32
CA ILE A 543 -24.08 29.14 4.56
C ILE A 543 -24.30 28.88 3.08
N VAL A 544 -24.37 29.94 2.27
CA VAL A 544 -24.62 29.86 0.82
C VAL A 544 -23.40 30.22 -0.02
N ARG A 545 -22.38 30.86 0.56
CA ARG A 545 -21.11 31.22 -0.09
C ARG A 545 -20.03 31.55 0.94
N ILE A 546 -18.79 31.22 0.60
CA ILE A 546 -17.60 31.66 1.35
C ILE A 546 -16.62 32.32 0.38
N ASP A 547 -16.25 33.56 0.66
CA ASP A 547 -15.15 34.25 0.01
C ASP A 547 -13.91 34.19 0.91
N VAL A 548 -12.78 33.80 0.34
CA VAL A 548 -11.50 33.67 1.03
C VAL A 548 -10.49 34.57 0.35
N ASN A 549 -9.98 35.55 1.09
CA ASN A 549 -8.88 36.37 0.64
C ASN A 549 -7.56 35.63 0.91
N VAL A 550 -6.79 35.40 -0.13
CA VAL A 550 -5.53 34.65 -0.10
C VAL A 550 -4.39 35.62 -0.39
N LYS A 551 -3.33 35.57 0.43
CA LYS A 551 -2.15 36.38 0.19
C LYS A 551 -1.35 35.83 -0.99
N GLU A 552 -0.86 36.71 -1.85
CA GLU A 552 -0.01 36.29 -2.96
C GLU A 552 1.24 35.54 -2.47
N SER A 553 1.81 35.96 -1.33
CA SER A 553 2.98 35.32 -0.72
C SER A 553 2.76 33.89 -0.22
N THR A 554 1.51 33.41 -0.14
CA THR A 554 1.21 32.02 0.26
C THR A 554 1.07 31.07 -0.91
N LEU A 555 0.99 31.59 -2.14
CA LEU A 555 0.85 30.82 -3.38
C LEU A 555 2.23 30.37 -3.91
N LYS A 556 2.21 29.36 -4.78
CA LYS A 556 3.40 28.79 -5.43
C LYS A 556 3.58 29.25 -6.87
#